data_AF-A0A7V1RIS5-F1
#
_entry.id   AF-A0A7V1RIS5-F1
#
_cell.length_a   1.000
_cell.length_b   1.000
_cell.length_c   1.000
_cell.angle_alpha   90.00
_cell.angle_beta   90.00
_cell.angle_gamma   90.00
#
_symmetry.space_group_name_H-M   'P 1'
#
loop_
_entity.id
_entity.type
_entity.pdbx_description
1 polymer ?
#
loop_
_entity_poly.entity_id
_entity_poly.type
_entity_poly.pdbx_seq_one_letter_code
_entity_poly.pdbx_strand_id
1 'polypeptide(L)'
;MRRSAEILILALCLLGTAWFAHPALAAPPQPVETPAVQAPDVRPPTVQTPSERPGGSSPNDSSVAVRISSDAPALSRTVLIVLLLTIGAVAPAILLLMTSFTRYVVVLSLARNGLGLQGIPPNQVLIGLALFMTFFTMGPVFSQVNEAALQPALEGRITTSTAIERGFAPLRTFMLEHVDPEDLRMFLDASDARPQGPSEVPASALVPAFVISELRRAFTIGFLVFLPFLVIDLVVSSVLMSLGMVMVPPVVISLPLKLLLFVLVDGWGLLVSSLVTSVTRG
;
A
#
# COMPACT_ATOMS: atom_id res chain seq x y z
N MET A 1 -7.87 25.10 -19.39
CA MET A 1 -7.08 24.17 -18.55
C MET A 1 -7.17 24.47 -17.05
N ARG A 2 -7.12 25.74 -16.60
CA ARG A 2 -7.28 26.10 -15.16
C ARG A 2 -8.59 25.61 -14.52
N ARG A 3 -9.73 25.75 -15.21
CA ARG A 3 -11.05 25.29 -14.72
C ARG A 3 -11.17 23.76 -14.57
N SER A 4 -10.40 23.01 -15.35
CA SER A 4 -10.42 21.54 -15.32
C SER A 4 -9.69 20.98 -14.10
N ALA A 5 -8.60 21.65 -13.68
CA ALA A 5 -7.86 21.33 -12.47
C ALA A 5 -8.64 21.69 -11.20
N GLU A 6 -9.39 22.79 -11.20
CA GLU A 6 -10.25 23.20 -10.07
C GLU A 6 -11.42 22.20 -9.86
N ILE A 7 -12.00 21.67 -10.94
CA ILE A 7 -13.05 20.65 -10.86
C ILE A 7 -12.49 19.32 -10.35
N LEU A 8 -11.26 18.95 -10.73
CA LEU A 8 -10.60 17.74 -10.24
C LEU A 8 -10.26 17.84 -8.75
N ILE A 9 -9.81 19.01 -8.28
CA ILE A 9 -9.50 19.28 -6.87
C ILE A 9 -10.79 19.34 -6.03
N LEU A 10 -11.87 19.95 -6.54
CA LEU A 10 -13.18 19.95 -5.87
C LEU A 10 -13.82 18.56 -5.83
N ALA A 11 -13.65 17.74 -6.88
CA ALA A 11 -14.12 16.36 -6.89
C ALA A 11 -13.33 15.48 -5.90
N LEU A 12 -12.02 15.70 -5.74
CA LEU A 12 -11.18 15.00 -4.76
C LEU A 12 -11.52 15.40 -3.32
N CYS A 13 -11.89 16.68 -3.09
CA CYS A 13 -12.34 17.16 -1.78
C CYS A 13 -13.75 16.66 -1.40
N LEU A 14 -14.65 16.45 -2.36
CA LEU A 14 -16.01 15.92 -2.11
C LEU A 14 -16.05 14.41 -1.83
N LEU A 15 -15.07 13.63 -2.32
CA LEU A 15 -14.95 12.21 -1.95
C LEU A 15 -14.39 12.01 -0.53
N GLY A 16 -13.69 12.99 0.04
CA GLY A 16 -13.12 12.90 1.39
C GLY A 16 -14.15 13.06 2.53
N THR A 17 -15.26 13.76 2.29
CA THR A 17 -16.25 14.07 3.33
C THR A 17 -17.36 13.01 3.46
N ALA A 18 -17.57 12.18 2.44
CA ALA A 18 -18.60 11.14 2.45
C ALA A 18 -18.24 9.90 3.30
N TRP A 19 -16.95 9.72 3.67
CA TRP A 19 -16.52 8.59 4.50
C TRP A 19 -16.70 8.85 6.01
N PHE A 20 -16.85 10.10 6.44
CA PHE A 20 -16.84 10.48 7.86
C PHE A 20 -18.22 10.50 8.54
N ALA A 21 -19.30 10.13 7.85
CA ALA A 21 -20.65 10.10 8.40
C ALA A 21 -21.31 8.72 8.24
N HIS A 22 -20.78 7.70 8.92
CA HIS A 22 -21.58 6.53 9.28
C HIS A 22 -21.94 6.62 10.77
N PRO A 23 -23.20 6.91 11.13
CA PRO A 23 -23.64 6.68 12.50
C PRO A 23 -23.57 5.17 12.77
N ALA A 24 -23.05 4.80 13.94
CA ALA A 24 -22.96 3.43 14.40
C ALA A 24 -24.32 2.74 14.29
N LEU A 25 -24.48 1.87 13.30
CA LEU A 25 -25.66 1.02 13.19
C LEU A 25 -25.53 -0.06 14.25
N ALA A 26 -26.42 -0.01 15.24
CA ALA A 26 -26.58 -1.04 16.25
C ALA A 26 -26.68 -2.41 15.58
N ALA A 27 -25.83 -3.36 16.00
CA ALA A 27 -25.91 -4.73 15.53
C ALA A 27 -27.30 -5.32 15.86
N PRO A 28 -27.99 -5.97 14.91
CA PRO A 28 -29.24 -6.65 15.22
C PRO A 28 -28.99 -7.81 16.19
N PRO A 29 -29.92 -8.10 17.13
CA PRO A 29 -29.77 -9.21 18.06
C PRO A 29 -29.68 -10.53 17.29
N GLN A 30 -28.68 -11.34 17.63
CA GLN A 30 -28.48 -12.66 17.04
C GLN A 30 -29.69 -13.56 17.38
N PRO A 31 -30.27 -14.30 16.41
CA PRO A 31 -31.31 -15.27 16.70
C PRO A 31 -30.75 -16.37 17.62
N VAL A 32 -31.46 -16.65 18.71
CA VAL A 32 -31.20 -17.81 19.56
C VAL A 32 -31.52 -19.06 18.74
N GLU A 33 -30.52 -19.89 18.43
CA GLU A 33 -30.72 -21.18 17.77
C GLU A 33 -31.40 -22.15 18.74
N THR A 34 -32.69 -22.40 18.52
CA THR A 34 -33.44 -23.49 19.14
C THR A 34 -33.15 -24.79 18.37
N PRO A 35 -32.86 -25.93 19.02
CA PRO A 35 -32.58 -27.19 18.32
C PRO A 35 -33.78 -27.67 17.49
N ALA A 36 -33.52 -28.04 16.24
CA ALA A 36 -34.52 -28.47 15.27
C ALA A 36 -35.12 -29.86 15.61
N VAL A 37 -36.45 -29.95 15.65
CA VAL A 37 -37.21 -31.21 15.62
C VAL A 37 -37.58 -31.51 14.17
N GLN A 38 -37.10 -32.63 13.64
CA GLN A 38 -37.40 -33.12 12.28
C GLN A 38 -38.75 -33.86 12.24
N ALA A 39 -39.56 -33.59 11.22
CA ALA A 39 -40.82 -34.28 10.92
C ALA A 39 -40.98 -34.45 9.38
N PRO A 40 -41.76 -35.45 8.90
CA PRO A 40 -41.38 -36.28 7.76
C PRO A 40 -41.74 -35.74 6.37
N ASP A 41 -41.05 -36.34 5.39
CA ASP A 41 -41.14 -36.21 3.93
C ASP A 41 -42.53 -36.60 3.37
N VAL A 42 -43.17 -35.66 2.67
CA VAL A 42 -44.37 -35.92 1.86
C VAL A 42 -44.26 -35.11 0.55
N ARG A 43 -44.16 -35.82 -0.58
CA ARG A 43 -44.20 -35.26 -1.95
C ARG A 43 -45.43 -35.81 -2.67
N PRO A 44 -46.25 -34.99 -3.36
CA PRO A 44 -46.38 -35.12 -4.84
C PRO A 44 -46.90 -33.83 -5.54
N PRO A 45 -47.25 -33.81 -6.85
CA PRO A 45 -46.51 -34.19 -8.05
C PRO A 45 -46.30 -33.01 -9.04
N THR A 46 -45.52 -33.24 -10.10
CA THR A 46 -45.18 -32.30 -11.20
C THR A 46 -46.35 -31.98 -12.13
N VAL A 47 -46.50 -30.71 -12.52
CA VAL A 47 -47.32 -30.26 -13.67
C VAL A 47 -46.49 -29.31 -14.56
N GLN A 48 -46.53 -29.54 -15.87
CA GLN A 48 -45.78 -28.84 -16.93
C GLN A 48 -46.45 -27.50 -17.35
N THR A 49 -45.63 -26.54 -17.80
CA THR A 49 -45.96 -25.23 -18.41
C THR A 49 -46.50 -25.32 -19.85
N PRO A 50 -47.22 -24.30 -20.38
CA PRO A 50 -46.67 -23.55 -21.53
C PRO A 50 -47.09 -22.04 -21.74
N SER A 51 -46.17 -21.30 -22.40
CA SER A 51 -46.31 -20.15 -23.36
C SER A 51 -46.96 -18.78 -23.02
N GLU A 52 -46.09 -17.74 -22.97
CA GLU A 52 -45.94 -16.59 -23.92
C GLU A 52 -47.08 -15.57 -24.23
N ARG A 53 -46.86 -14.27 -23.93
CA ARG A 53 -47.01 -13.12 -24.87
C ARG A 53 -46.46 -11.76 -24.33
N PRO A 54 -46.15 -10.77 -25.20
CA PRO A 54 -45.21 -9.67 -24.97
C PRO A 54 -45.88 -8.29 -24.76
N GLY A 55 -45.08 -7.30 -24.31
CA GLY A 55 -45.38 -5.88 -24.50
C GLY A 55 -45.02 -4.99 -23.30
N GLY A 56 -44.17 -3.98 -23.52
CA GLY A 56 -43.89 -2.95 -22.51
C GLY A 56 -42.62 -2.16 -22.76
N SER A 57 -42.57 -1.37 -23.83
CA SER A 57 -41.58 -0.31 -24.01
C SER A 57 -41.82 0.81 -22.98
N SER A 58 -40.79 1.21 -22.23
CA SER A 58 -40.71 2.59 -21.75
C SER A 58 -39.28 3.12 -21.79
N PRO A 59 -39.09 4.38 -22.21
CA PRO A 59 -37.80 4.94 -22.56
C PRO A 59 -37.24 5.76 -21.40
N ASN A 60 -36.02 5.46 -20.97
CA ASN A 60 -35.18 6.52 -20.40
C ASN A 60 -33.71 6.19 -20.63
N ASP A 61 -33.16 6.89 -21.62
CA ASP A 61 -31.80 6.81 -22.10
C ASP A 61 -30.95 7.84 -21.33
N SER A 62 -29.90 7.37 -20.67
CA SER A 62 -28.68 8.14 -20.42
C SER A 62 -27.59 7.20 -19.93
N SER A 63 -27.23 6.24 -20.78
CA SER A 63 -25.93 5.59 -20.66
C SER A 63 -24.98 6.24 -21.67
N VAL A 64 -23.87 6.78 -21.17
CA VAL A 64 -22.80 7.35 -21.98
C VAL A 64 -22.16 6.22 -22.80
N ALA A 65 -22.70 5.96 -23.99
CA ALA A 65 -22.16 5.01 -24.94
C ALA A 65 -21.01 5.65 -25.70
N VAL A 66 -19.78 5.51 -25.19
CA VAL A 66 -18.59 5.84 -25.97
C VAL A 66 -18.51 4.82 -27.13
N ARG A 67 -18.71 5.30 -28.36
CA ARG A 67 -18.59 4.50 -29.58
C ARG A 67 -17.14 4.58 -30.09
N ILE A 68 -16.46 3.44 -30.14
CA ILE A 68 -15.19 3.26 -30.85
C ILE A 68 -15.44 2.18 -31.89
N SER A 69 -15.17 2.51 -33.15
CA SER A 69 -15.40 1.71 -34.35
C SER A 69 -14.61 0.40 -34.31
N SER A 70 -15.29 -0.70 -34.65
CA SER A 70 -14.84 -2.08 -34.59
C SER A 70 -14.14 -2.52 -35.88
N ASP A 71 -12.91 -3.05 -35.78
CA ASP A 71 -12.48 -4.16 -36.64
C ASP A 71 -11.29 -4.98 -36.09
N ALA A 72 -11.44 -5.53 -34.88
CA ALA A 72 -10.61 -6.60 -34.33
C ALA A 72 -11.49 -7.46 -33.41
N PRO A 73 -11.24 -8.77 -33.21
CA PRO A 73 -12.09 -9.64 -32.41
C PRO A 73 -12.30 -9.01 -31.03
N ALA A 74 -13.52 -8.57 -30.80
CA ALA A 74 -13.88 -7.70 -29.69
C ALA A 74 -13.73 -8.47 -28.38
N LEU A 75 -12.58 -8.31 -27.72
CA LEU A 75 -12.60 -8.21 -26.28
C LEU A 75 -13.69 -7.17 -25.96
N SER A 76 -14.82 -7.65 -25.42
CA SER A 76 -15.98 -6.80 -25.14
C SER A 76 -15.48 -5.55 -24.42
N ARG A 77 -15.91 -4.38 -24.88
CA ARG A 77 -15.48 -3.07 -24.35
C ARG A 77 -15.57 -2.98 -22.82
N THR A 78 -16.54 -3.70 -22.25
CA THR A 78 -16.71 -3.90 -20.81
C THR A 78 -15.52 -4.65 -20.18
N VAL A 79 -15.04 -5.73 -20.80
CA VAL A 79 -13.88 -6.50 -20.34
C VAL A 79 -12.61 -5.64 -20.39
N LEU A 80 -12.43 -4.82 -21.43
CA LEU A 80 -11.30 -3.89 -21.51
C LEU A 80 -11.34 -2.86 -20.37
N ILE A 81 -12.50 -2.27 -20.09
CA ILE A 81 -12.66 -1.31 -18.98
C ILE A 81 -12.38 -1.98 -17.64
N VAL A 82 -12.91 -3.19 -17.41
CA VAL A 82 -12.65 -3.95 -16.19
C VAL A 82 -11.15 -4.21 -16.04
N LEU A 83 -10.46 -4.65 -17.10
CA LEU A 83 -9.02 -4.88 -17.09
C LEU A 83 -8.23 -3.60 -16.77
N LEU A 84 -8.59 -2.46 -17.38
CA LEU A 84 -7.96 -1.18 -17.07
C LEU A 84 -8.18 -0.77 -15.62
N LEU A 85 -9.38 -0.96 -15.07
CA LEU A 85 -9.67 -0.65 -13.67
C LEU A 85 -8.89 -1.55 -12.72
N THR A 86 -8.77 -2.85 -13.04
CA THR A 86 -7.97 -3.79 -12.24
C THR A 86 -6.49 -3.40 -12.22
N ILE A 87 -5.90 -3.12 -13.38
CA ILE A 87 -4.50 -2.67 -13.48
C ILE A 87 -4.33 -1.31 -12.77
N GLY A 88 -5.26 -0.39 -12.98
CA GLY A 88 -5.27 0.93 -12.35
C GLY A 88 -5.38 0.89 -10.83
N ALA A 89 -6.06 -0.11 -10.26
CA ALA A 89 -6.18 -0.28 -8.81
C ALA A 89 -4.89 -0.78 -8.16
N VAL A 90 -4.11 -1.62 -8.86
CA VAL A 90 -2.86 -2.19 -8.35
C VAL A 90 -1.66 -1.26 -8.59
N ALA A 91 -1.70 -0.44 -9.64
CA ALA A 91 -0.61 0.44 -10.02
C ALA A 91 -0.05 1.33 -8.88
N PRO A 92 -0.87 1.98 -8.03
CA PRO A 92 -0.36 2.80 -6.94
C PRO A 92 0.48 2.01 -5.94
N ALA A 93 0.07 0.78 -5.63
CA ALA A 93 0.82 -0.09 -4.72
C ALA A 93 2.17 -0.49 -5.30
N ILE A 94 2.21 -0.86 -6.59
CA ILE A 94 3.46 -1.19 -7.28
C ILE A 94 4.40 0.01 -7.32
N LEU A 95 3.88 1.21 -7.61
CA LEU A 95 4.69 2.43 -7.62
C LEU A 95 5.33 2.70 -6.26
N LEU A 96 4.58 2.53 -5.16
CA LEU A 96 5.13 2.67 -3.81
C LEU A 96 6.24 1.65 -3.52
N LEU A 97 6.09 0.40 -3.99
CA LEU A 97 7.10 -0.65 -3.81
C LEU A 97 8.41 -0.36 -4.56
N MET A 98 8.37 0.44 -5.62
CA MET A 98 9.54 0.87 -6.38
C MET A 98 10.22 2.12 -5.80
N THR A 99 9.79 2.57 -4.61
CA THR A 99 10.32 3.76 -3.94
C THR A 99 10.83 3.42 -2.53
N SER A 100 11.39 4.41 -1.83
CA SER A 100 11.79 4.29 -0.42
C SER A 100 10.62 4.14 0.58
N PHE A 101 9.36 4.16 0.12
CA PHE A 101 8.18 4.09 0.98
C PHE A 101 8.19 2.87 1.91
N THR A 102 8.53 1.69 1.37
CA THR A 102 8.56 0.42 2.11
C THR A 102 9.45 0.50 3.34
N ARG A 103 10.65 1.07 3.20
CA ARG A 103 11.60 1.22 4.32
C ARG A 103 11.03 2.13 5.41
N TYR A 104 10.48 3.28 5.03
CA TYR A 104 9.94 4.25 5.97
C TYR A 104 8.75 3.70 6.75
N VAL A 105 7.75 3.13 6.06
CA VAL A 105 6.53 2.66 6.73
C VAL A 105 6.83 1.51 7.69
N VAL A 106 7.76 0.62 7.34
CA VAL A 106 8.15 -0.52 8.19
C VAL A 106 8.91 -0.04 9.43
N VAL A 107 9.93 0.80 9.28
CA VAL A 107 10.71 1.31 10.44
C VAL A 107 9.82 2.12 11.38
N LEU A 108 8.97 3.01 10.86
CA LEU A 108 8.06 3.81 11.68
C LEU A 108 7.05 2.93 12.43
N SER A 109 6.56 1.86 11.79
CA SER A 109 5.66 0.89 12.43
C SER A 109 6.36 0.08 13.51
N LEU A 110 7.60 -0.36 13.27
CA LEU A 110 8.40 -1.08 14.25
C LEU A 110 8.76 -0.18 15.44
N ALA A 111 9.08 1.09 15.21
CA ALA A 111 9.34 2.06 16.26
C ALA A 111 8.12 2.24 17.18
N ARG A 112 6.92 2.41 16.61
CA ARG A 112 5.68 2.48 17.40
C ARG A 112 5.47 1.22 18.26
N ASN A 113 5.67 0.05 17.67
CA ASN A 113 5.51 -1.21 18.38
C ASN A 113 6.56 -1.37 19.51
N GLY A 114 7.80 -0.92 19.29
CA GLY A 114 8.87 -0.94 20.30
C GLY A 114 8.61 -0.07 21.51
N LEU A 115 7.95 1.07 21.32
CA LEU A 115 7.49 1.92 22.43
C LEU A 115 6.37 1.26 23.25
N GLY A 116 5.76 0.17 22.77
CA GLY A 116 4.62 -0.48 23.42
C GLY A 116 3.32 0.31 23.32
N LEU A 117 3.24 1.26 22.38
CA LEU A 117 2.07 2.10 22.20
C LEU A 117 0.96 1.35 21.46
N GLN A 118 -0.25 1.37 22.03
CA GLN A 118 -1.44 0.81 21.38
C GLN A 118 -2.20 1.93 20.66
N GLY A 119 -2.31 1.83 19.33
CA GLY A 119 -3.14 2.72 18.51
C GLY A 119 -2.61 4.16 18.31
N ILE A 120 -1.56 4.57 19.02
CA ILE A 120 -0.96 5.91 18.92
C ILE A 120 0.52 5.78 18.52
N PRO A 121 1.02 6.47 17.49
CA PRO A 121 0.26 7.19 16.47
C PRO A 121 -0.60 6.25 15.60
N PRO A 122 -1.75 6.72 15.07
CA PRO A 122 -2.58 5.95 14.16
C PRO A 122 -1.82 5.49 12.91
N ASN A 123 -2.19 4.33 12.33
CA ASN A 123 -1.57 3.81 11.10
C ASN A 123 -1.57 4.85 9.97
N GLN A 124 -2.65 5.62 9.83
CA GLN A 124 -2.80 6.65 8.81
C GLN A 124 -1.76 7.77 8.96
N VAL A 125 -1.39 8.13 10.20
CA VAL A 125 -0.36 9.15 10.47
C VAL A 125 1.01 8.62 10.06
N LEU A 126 1.33 7.37 10.39
CA LEU A 126 2.61 6.75 9.99
C LEU A 126 2.72 6.61 8.46
N ILE A 127 1.64 6.21 7.80
CA ILE A 127 1.58 6.13 6.32
C ILE A 127 1.75 7.54 5.72
N GLY A 128 1.06 8.54 6.26
CA GLY A 128 1.18 9.93 5.80
C GLY A 128 2.62 10.46 5.94
N LEU A 129 3.26 10.22 7.09
CA LEU A 129 4.65 10.59 7.31
C LEU A 129 5.60 9.87 6.33
N ALA A 130 5.41 8.56 6.14
CA ALA A 130 6.19 7.78 5.18
C ALA A 130 6.03 8.29 3.74
N LEU A 131 4.83 8.68 3.33
CA LEU A 131 4.58 9.27 2.01
C LEU A 131 5.28 10.62 1.84
N PHE A 132 5.16 11.54 2.81
CA PHE A 132 5.85 12.82 2.74
C PHE A 132 7.38 12.67 2.71
N MET A 133 7.93 11.78 3.51
CA MET A 133 9.35 11.46 3.46
C MET A 133 9.75 10.85 2.12
N THR A 134 8.90 10.00 1.53
CA THR A 134 9.13 9.43 0.19
C THR A 134 9.15 10.52 -0.86
N PHE A 135 8.19 11.45 -0.86
CA PHE A 135 8.20 12.58 -1.80
C PHE A 135 9.43 13.47 -1.63
N PHE A 136 9.87 13.67 -0.39
CA PHE A 136 11.09 14.43 -0.10
C PHE A 136 12.34 13.74 -0.67
N THR A 137 12.53 12.43 -0.45
CA THR A 137 13.74 11.73 -0.92
C THR A 137 13.69 11.36 -2.40
N MET A 138 12.52 11.09 -2.95
CA MET A 138 12.33 10.75 -4.37
C MET A 138 12.18 11.97 -5.29
N GLY A 139 12.22 13.19 -4.76
CA GLY A 139 12.09 14.43 -5.54
C GLY A 139 12.92 14.46 -6.83
N PRO A 140 14.23 14.13 -6.80
CA PRO A 140 15.08 14.08 -8.01
C PRO A 140 14.62 13.04 -9.02
N VAL A 141 14.21 11.85 -8.56
CA VAL A 141 13.74 10.76 -9.42
C VAL A 141 12.42 11.15 -10.10
N PHE A 142 11.48 11.73 -9.35
CA PHE A 142 10.22 12.21 -9.92
C PHE A 142 10.41 13.35 -10.94
N SER A 143 11.39 14.24 -10.72
CA SER A 143 11.74 15.26 -11.72
C SER A 143 12.22 14.63 -13.03
N GLN A 144 13.13 13.65 -12.94
CA GLN A 144 13.64 12.94 -14.12
C GLN A 144 12.53 12.20 -14.87
N VAL A 145 11.62 11.52 -14.16
CA VAL A 145 10.46 10.87 -14.79
C VAL A 145 9.55 11.89 -15.47
N ASN A 146 9.31 13.04 -14.84
CA ASN A 146 8.48 14.08 -15.42
C ASN A 146 9.08 14.64 -16.72
N GLU A 147 10.38 14.94 -16.73
CA GLU A 147 11.08 15.52 -17.87
C GLU A 147 11.31 14.51 -19.01
N ALA A 148 11.68 13.26 -18.68
CA ALA A 148 12.03 12.25 -19.68
C ALA A 148 10.80 11.55 -20.31
N ALA A 149 9.69 11.45 -19.57
CA ALA A 149 8.53 10.67 -19.96
C ALA A 149 7.21 11.45 -19.94
N LEU A 150 6.86 12.11 -18.83
CA LEU A 150 5.52 12.67 -18.66
C LEU A 150 5.26 13.87 -19.59
N GLN A 151 6.13 14.89 -19.58
CA GLN A 151 5.95 16.08 -20.43
C GLN A 151 5.96 15.73 -21.92
N PRO A 152 6.94 14.95 -22.44
CA PRO A 152 6.94 14.60 -23.85
C PRO A 152 5.73 13.75 -24.27
N ALA A 153 5.20 12.90 -23.38
CA ALA A 153 4.01 12.10 -23.67
C ALA A 153 2.74 12.97 -23.73
N LEU A 154 2.60 13.93 -22.80
CA LEU A 154 1.48 14.87 -22.79
C LEU A 154 1.48 15.80 -24.01
N GLU A 155 2.66 16.14 -24.51
CA GLU A 155 2.84 16.92 -25.74
C GLU A 155 2.72 16.08 -27.03
N GLY A 156 2.50 14.77 -26.91
CA GLY A 156 2.40 13.86 -28.06
C GLY A 156 3.72 13.63 -28.81
N ARG A 157 4.87 14.01 -28.22
CA ARG A 157 6.21 13.82 -28.80
C ARG A 157 6.70 12.37 -28.75
N ILE A 158 6.18 11.57 -27.83
CA ILE A 158 6.53 10.15 -27.69
C ILE A 158 5.28 9.28 -27.53
N THR A 159 5.41 8.00 -27.91
CA THR A 159 4.34 7.01 -27.71
C THR A 159 4.23 6.63 -26.23
N THR A 160 3.08 6.09 -25.82
CA THR A 160 2.87 5.57 -24.46
C THR A 160 3.89 4.48 -24.09
N SER A 161 4.25 3.59 -25.04
CA SER A 161 5.26 2.55 -24.81
C SER A 161 6.63 3.16 -24.49
N THR A 162 7.05 4.15 -25.27
CA THR A 162 8.31 4.86 -25.04
C THR A 162 8.28 5.67 -23.75
N ALA A 163 7.13 6.24 -23.38
CA ALA A 163 6.96 6.96 -22.12
C ALA A 163 7.14 6.04 -20.91
N ILE A 164 6.58 4.83 -20.96
CA ILE A 164 6.77 3.83 -19.89
C ILE A 164 8.24 3.43 -19.77
N GLU A 165 8.91 3.16 -20.88
CA GLU A 165 10.33 2.79 -20.88
C GLU A 165 11.22 3.91 -20.33
N ARG A 166 11.06 5.14 -20.80
CA ARG A 166 11.81 6.31 -20.32
C ARG A 166 11.47 6.67 -18.89
N GLY A 167 10.22 6.49 -18.47
CA GLY A 167 9.78 6.75 -17.10
C GLY A 167 10.27 5.70 -16.12
N PHE A 168 10.47 4.46 -16.59
CA PHE A 168 11.04 3.39 -15.77
C PHE A 168 12.55 3.56 -15.54
N ALA A 169 13.29 4.16 -16.49
CA ALA A 169 14.74 4.26 -16.39
C ALA A 169 15.25 4.95 -15.11
N PRO A 170 14.75 6.13 -14.68
CA PRO A 170 15.16 6.74 -13.41
C PRO A 170 14.83 5.87 -12.18
N LEU A 171 13.67 5.21 -12.19
CA LEU A 171 13.25 4.30 -11.11
C LEU A 171 14.16 3.08 -11.05
N ARG A 172 14.56 2.54 -12.22
CA ARG A 172 15.51 1.44 -12.32
C ARG A 172 16.85 1.83 -11.71
N THR A 173 17.40 2.99 -12.09
CA THR A 173 18.68 3.47 -11.54
C THR A 173 18.60 3.60 -10.02
N PHE A 174 17.55 4.23 -9.50
CA PHE A 174 17.33 4.35 -8.06
C PHE A 174 17.30 2.98 -7.36
N MET A 175 16.52 2.02 -7.89
CA MET A 175 16.46 0.67 -7.30
C MET A 175 17.79 -0.06 -7.37
N LEU A 176 18.58 0.10 -8.44
CA LEU A 176 19.89 -0.53 -8.59
C LEU A 176 20.93 0.01 -7.62
N GLU A 177 20.86 1.30 -7.26
CA GLU A 177 21.71 1.90 -6.23
C GLU A 177 21.39 1.35 -4.82
N HIS A 178 20.14 0.95 -4.61
CA HIS A 178 19.62 0.58 -3.29
C HIS A 178 19.37 -0.91 -3.10
N VAL A 179 19.47 -1.73 -4.14
CA VAL A 179 19.32 -3.18 -4.02
C VAL A 179 20.60 -3.81 -3.51
N ASP A 180 20.49 -4.84 -2.67
CA ASP A 180 21.64 -5.65 -2.31
C ASP A 180 22.06 -6.54 -3.50
N PRO A 181 23.34 -6.59 -3.89
CA PRO A 181 23.79 -7.40 -5.01
C PRO A 181 23.47 -8.89 -4.88
N GLU A 182 23.47 -9.44 -3.65
CA GLU A 182 23.12 -10.84 -3.41
C GLU A 182 21.64 -11.09 -3.62
N ASP A 183 20.78 -10.19 -3.12
CA ASP A 183 19.33 -10.25 -3.33
C ASP A 183 19.01 -10.13 -4.84
N LEU A 184 19.66 -9.22 -5.58
CA LEU A 184 19.48 -9.08 -7.03
C LEU A 184 19.92 -10.34 -7.77
N ARG A 185 21.08 -10.90 -7.41
CA ARG A 185 21.62 -12.11 -8.06
C ARG A 185 20.70 -13.30 -7.89
N MET A 186 20.09 -13.47 -6.71
CA MET A 186 19.12 -14.52 -6.46
C MET A 186 17.95 -14.50 -7.47
N PHE A 187 17.38 -13.32 -7.75
CA PHE A 187 16.27 -13.21 -8.70
C PHE A 187 16.72 -13.26 -10.17
N LEU A 188 17.93 -12.79 -10.50
CA LEU A 188 18.50 -12.96 -11.84
C LEU A 188 18.76 -14.44 -12.17
N ASP A 189 19.33 -15.18 -11.21
CA ASP A 189 19.57 -16.62 -11.36
C ASP A 189 18.25 -17.40 -11.48
N ALA A 190 17.21 -17.02 -10.71
CA ALA A 190 15.89 -17.65 -10.79
C ALA A 190 15.13 -17.35 -12.10
N SER A 191 15.52 -16.31 -12.83
CA SER A 191 14.89 -15.91 -14.10
C SER A 191 15.74 -16.23 -15.33
N ASP A 192 16.87 -16.94 -15.16
CA ASP A 192 17.87 -17.20 -16.20
C ASP A 192 18.35 -15.94 -16.94
N ALA A 193 18.22 -14.77 -16.30
CA ALA A 193 18.56 -13.49 -16.90
C ALA A 193 20.05 -13.18 -16.72
N ARG A 194 20.72 -12.82 -17.82
CA ARG A 194 22.14 -12.43 -17.85
C ARG A 194 22.29 -11.01 -18.44
N PRO A 195 21.88 -9.96 -17.72
CA PRO A 195 22.00 -8.58 -18.21
C PRO A 195 23.48 -8.19 -18.32
N GLN A 196 23.87 -7.58 -19.44
CA GLN A 196 25.25 -7.11 -19.66
C GLN A 196 25.49 -5.71 -19.08
N GLY A 197 24.42 -5.02 -18.68
CA GLY A 197 24.52 -3.72 -18.05
C GLY A 197 23.27 -3.32 -17.26
N PRO A 198 23.34 -2.20 -16.52
CA PRO A 198 22.26 -1.69 -15.68
C PRO A 198 20.93 -1.51 -16.43
N SER A 199 20.98 -1.10 -17.70
CA SER A 199 19.79 -0.88 -18.53
C SER A 199 19.06 -2.15 -18.97
N GLU A 200 19.72 -3.31 -18.87
CA GLU A 200 19.17 -4.59 -19.32
C GLU A 200 18.55 -5.39 -18.16
N VAL A 201 18.69 -4.91 -16.93
CA VAL A 201 18.13 -5.60 -15.76
C VAL A 201 16.60 -5.62 -15.86
N PRO A 202 15.98 -6.81 -15.88
CA PRO A 202 14.53 -6.93 -16.03
C PRO A 202 13.81 -6.48 -14.76
N ALA A 203 12.71 -5.74 -14.93
CA ALA A 203 11.90 -5.24 -13.82
C ALA A 203 11.34 -6.39 -12.95
N SER A 204 11.05 -7.54 -13.57
CA SER A 204 10.56 -8.74 -12.90
C SER A 204 11.55 -9.35 -11.91
N ALA A 205 12.86 -9.12 -12.06
CA ALA A 205 13.87 -9.52 -11.09
C ALA A 205 14.24 -8.36 -10.14
N LEU A 206 14.37 -7.14 -10.68
CA LEU A 206 14.81 -5.98 -9.91
C LEU A 206 13.81 -5.55 -8.83
N VAL A 207 12.53 -5.45 -9.16
CA VAL A 207 11.50 -4.98 -8.22
C VAL A 207 11.41 -5.90 -6.99
N PRO A 208 11.24 -7.23 -7.11
CA PRO A 208 11.20 -8.08 -5.92
C PRO A 208 12.53 -8.11 -5.16
N ALA A 209 13.68 -8.09 -5.84
CA ALA A 209 14.99 -8.00 -5.17
C ALA A 209 15.09 -6.72 -4.33
N PHE A 210 14.75 -5.57 -4.91
CA PHE A 210 14.75 -4.28 -4.23
C PHE A 210 13.83 -4.29 -3.00
N VAL A 211 12.60 -4.82 -3.12
CA VAL A 211 11.67 -4.92 -1.99
C VAL A 211 12.25 -5.75 -0.86
N ILE A 212 12.88 -6.89 -1.15
CA ILE A 212 13.52 -7.73 -0.13
C ILE A 212 14.69 -6.99 0.55
N SER A 213 15.53 -6.32 -0.23
CA SER A 213 16.64 -5.51 0.31
C SER A 213 16.15 -4.37 1.20
N GLU A 214 15.09 -3.66 0.80
CA GLU A 214 14.49 -2.60 1.59
C GLU A 214 13.86 -3.12 2.88
N LEU A 215 13.17 -4.25 2.82
CA LEU A 215 12.62 -4.91 4.01
C LEU A 215 13.74 -5.31 4.97
N ARG A 216 14.80 -5.95 4.48
CA ARG A 216 15.95 -6.35 5.30
C ARG A 216 16.55 -5.13 6.02
N ARG A 217 16.84 -4.04 5.29
CA ARG A 217 17.35 -2.78 5.87
C ARG A 217 16.38 -2.21 6.90
N ALA A 218 15.08 -2.19 6.58
CA ALA A 218 14.05 -1.68 7.48
C ALA A 218 13.94 -2.50 8.78
N PHE A 219 14.00 -3.83 8.69
CA PHE A 219 14.01 -4.69 9.86
C PHE A 219 15.28 -4.52 10.69
N THR A 220 16.46 -4.36 10.07
CA THR A 220 17.71 -4.08 10.79
C THR A 220 17.61 -2.74 11.54
N ILE A 221 17.17 -1.67 10.88
CA ILE A 221 16.99 -0.35 11.53
C ILE A 221 15.94 -0.46 12.63
N GLY A 222 14.79 -1.06 12.35
CA GLY A 222 13.72 -1.24 13.32
C GLY A 222 14.15 -2.06 14.54
N PHE A 223 14.98 -3.09 14.35
CA PHE A 223 15.57 -3.86 15.44
C PHE A 223 16.50 -3.00 16.32
N LEU A 224 17.37 -2.20 15.71
CA LEU A 224 18.25 -1.29 16.45
C LEU A 224 17.46 -0.26 17.27
N VAL A 225 16.35 0.23 16.72
CA VAL A 225 15.42 1.13 17.41
C VAL A 225 14.70 0.41 18.57
N PHE A 226 14.40 -0.88 18.42
CA PHE A 226 13.70 -1.67 19.42
C PHE A 226 14.58 -2.01 20.64
N LEU A 227 15.89 -2.19 20.43
CA LEU A 227 16.85 -2.65 21.42
C LEU A 227 16.85 -1.85 22.74
N PRO A 228 16.93 -0.51 22.78
CA PRO A 228 16.91 0.25 24.04
C PRO A 228 15.62 0.04 24.83
N PHE A 229 14.47 -0.08 24.16
CA PHE A 229 13.18 -0.29 24.82
C PHE A 229 13.03 -1.71 25.36
N LEU A 230 13.58 -2.70 24.67
CA LEU A 230 13.65 -4.08 25.16
C LEU A 230 14.44 -4.16 26.45
N VAL A 231 15.57 -3.45 26.56
CA VAL A 231 16.36 -3.39 27.80
C VAL A 231 15.53 -2.83 28.95
N ILE A 232 14.76 -1.77 28.72
CA ILE A 232 13.86 -1.21 29.75
C ILE A 232 12.83 -2.25 30.20
N ASP A 233 12.20 -2.97 29.26
CA ASP A 233 11.22 -4.01 29.60
C ASP A 233 11.85 -5.12 30.45
N LEU A 234 13.05 -5.59 30.08
CA LEU A 234 13.76 -6.64 30.80
C LEU A 234 14.11 -6.19 32.23
N VAL A 235 14.62 -4.97 32.39
CA VAL A 235 14.98 -4.41 33.69
C VAL A 235 13.73 -4.24 34.56
N VAL A 236 12.67 -3.60 34.05
CA VAL A 236 11.43 -3.38 34.80
C VAL A 236 10.79 -4.72 35.21
N SER A 237 10.77 -5.70 34.31
CA SER A 237 10.25 -7.03 34.62
C SER A 237 11.01 -7.71 35.75
N SER A 238 12.35 -7.63 35.74
CA SER A 238 13.18 -8.22 36.80
C SER A 238 12.93 -7.58 38.17
N VAL A 239 12.72 -6.26 38.22
CA VAL A 239 12.43 -5.53 39.46
C VAL A 239 11.02 -5.87 39.97
N LEU A 240 10.00 -5.89 39.11
CA LEU A 240 8.64 -6.24 39.51
C LEU A 240 8.55 -7.68 40.04
N MET A 241 9.24 -8.61 39.39
CA MET A 241 9.32 -10.00 39.84
C MET A 241 10.02 -10.10 41.20
N SER A 242 11.07 -9.32 41.44
CA SER A 242 11.75 -9.24 42.75
C SER A 242 10.87 -8.64 43.86
N LEU A 243 9.93 -7.77 43.53
CA LEU A 243 8.97 -7.19 44.48
C LEU A 243 7.76 -8.12 44.75
N GLY A 244 7.67 -9.27 44.07
CA GLY A 244 6.55 -10.20 44.20
C GLY A 244 5.29 -9.79 43.42
N MET A 245 5.36 -8.78 42.55
CA MET A 245 4.22 -8.33 41.75
C MET A 245 4.10 -9.14 40.45
N VAL A 246 3.59 -10.36 40.56
CA VAL A 246 3.42 -11.27 39.40
C VAL A 246 2.23 -10.88 38.52
N MET A 247 1.22 -10.20 39.07
CA MET A 247 -0.07 -9.94 38.39
C MET A 247 -0.09 -8.66 37.55
N VAL A 248 0.88 -7.76 37.72
CA VAL A 248 0.95 -6.50 36.96
C VAL A 248 1.80 -6.73 35.71
N PRO A 249 1.26 -6.57 34.49
CA PRO A 249 2.06 -6.71 33.27
C PRO A 249 3.20 -5.69 33.28
N PRO A 250 4.48 -6.12 33.15
CA PRO A 250 5.61 -5.20 33.22
C PRO A 250 5.57 -4.05 32.21
N VAL A 251 4.95 -4.28 31.05
CA VAL A 251 4.75 -3.29 29.97
C VAL A 251 3.99 -2.06 30.45
N VAL A 252 3.04 -2.21 31.39
CA VAL A 252 2.26 -1.08 31.92
C VAL A 252 3.16 -0.12 32.69
N ILE A 253 4.16 -0.64 33.39
CA ILE A 253 5.11 0.14 34.19
C ILE A 253 6.25 0.67 33.33
N SER A 254 6.71 -0.09 32.33
CA SER A 254 7.80 0.32 31.45
C SER A 254 7.38 1.38 30.43
N LEU A 255 6.12 1.41 30.00
CA LEU A 255 5.61 2.35 28.99
C LEU A 255 5.91 3.83 29.33
N PRO A 256 5.56 4.39 30.51
CA PRO A 256 5.87 5.78 30.81
C PRO A 256 7.38 6.07 30.80
N LEU A 257 8.22 5.11 31.22
CA LEU A 257 9.69 5.24 31.19
C LEU A 257 10.22 5.27 29.77
N LYS A 258 9.71 4.40 28.89
CA LYS A 258 10.06 4.37 27.47
C LYS A 258 9.69 5.69 26.78
N LEU A 259 8.50 6.21 27.04
CA LEU A 259 8.05 7.46 26.46
C LEU A 259 8.88 8.65 26.95
N LEU A 260 9.21 8.67 28.24
CA LEU A 260 10.10 9.69 28.80
C LEU A 260 11.46 9.66 28.09
N LEU A 261 12.09 8.49 27.99
CA LEU A 261 13.36 8.33 27.29
C LEU A 261 13.26 8.80 25.84
N PHE A 262 12.22 8.36 25.13
CA PHE A 262 12.04 8.65 23.72
C PHE A 262 11.85 10.15 23.46
N VAL A 263 11.12 10.87 24.32
CA VAL A 263 10.98 12.32 24.22
C VAL A 263 12.27 13.04 24.62
N LEU A 264 12.98 12.58 25.66
CA LEU A 264 14.23 13.19 26.12
C LEU A 264 15.32 13.22 25.05
N VAL A 265 15.37 12.20 24.21
CA VAL A 265 16.37 12.07 23.15
C VAL A 265 15.91 12.65 21.81
N ASP A 266 14.74 13.29 21.75
CA ASP A 266 14.09 13.67 20.49
C ASP A 266 13.99 12.49 19.49
N GLY A 267 13.41 11.38 19.96
CA GLY A 267 13.40 10.13 19.22
C GLY A 267 12.74 10.20 17.84
N TRP A 268 11.71 11.03 17.65
CA TRP A 268 11.13 11.25 16.32
C TRP A 268 12.11 11.95 15.38
N GLY A 269 12.80 13.01 15.84
CA GLY A 269 13.82 13.70 15.06
C GLY A 269 14.97 12.79 14.67
N LEU A 270 15.46 11.97 15.61
CA LEU A 270 16.51 10.97 15.35
C LEU A 270 16.08 9.90 14.35
N LEU A 271 14.86 9.38 14.47
CA LEU A 271 14.34 8.38 13.53
C LEU A 271 14.21 8.93 12.11
N VAL A 272 13.58 10.09 11.96
CA VAL A 272 13.35 10.71 10.65
C VAL A 272 14.68 11.08 9.98
N SER A 273 15.60 11.72 10.71
CA SER A 273 16.91 12.10 10.17
C SER A 273 17.75 10.88 9.77
N SER A 274 17.76 9.82 10.59
CA SER A 274 18.45 8.57 10.27
C SER A 274 17.86 7.90 9.02
N LEU A 275 16.53 7.83 8.91
CA LEU A 275 15.84 7.26 7.75
C LEU A 275 16.14 8.01 6.45
N VAL A 276 16.03 9.35 6.45
CA VAL A 276 16.34 10.17 5.27
C VAL A 276 17.81 10.03 4.87
N THR A 277 18.72 10.01 5.85
CA THR A 277 20.15 9.83 5.59
C THR A 277 20.44 8.46 4.97
N SER A 278 19.73 7.41 5.42
CA SER A 278 19.91 6.04 4.91
C SER A 278 19.55 5.87 3.43
N VAL A 279 18.71 6.75 2.88
CA VAL A 279 18.29 6.72 1.46
C VAL A 279 19.11 7.71 0.62
N THR A 280 19.55 8.82 1.20
CA THR A 280 20.28 9.87 0.44
C THR A 280 21.79 9.69 0.41
N ARG A 281 22.37 8.95 1.37
CA ARG A 281 23.81 8.66 1.44
C ARG A 281 24.12 7.15 1.35
N GLY A 282 23.10 6.34 1.10
CA GLY A 282 23.18 4.89 1.00
C GLY A 282 23.63 4.43 -0.39
#